data_AF-A0A7J2JN20-F1
#
_entry.id   AF-A0A7J2JN20-F1
#
_cell.length_a   1.000
_cell.length_b   1.000
_cell.length_c   1.000
_cell.angle_alpha   90.00
_cell.angle_beta   90.00
_cell.angle_gamma   90.00
#
_symmetry.space_group_name_H-M   'P 1'
#
loop_
_entity.id
_entity.type
_entity.pdbx_description
1 polymer ?
#
loop_
_entity_poly.entity_id
_entity_poly.type
_entity_poly.pdbx_seq_one_letter_code
_entity_poly.pdbx_strand_id
1 'polypeptide(L)'
;MRLRLVNVNPIEALPVIELVEEASTRLSVEDFTLVLLRGRDALMKELREAWTSEAEDFYALHIALEGPTIYVRLDVTDEDLLRASIYHELGHALLHGSPRYYRIPIPPPLMKLGPLAPRVLYLLAIAVKDFEVSRLLAREGLAETQEPLLREMLHPEPIPWDLLQGESLILALASILKPIMFSLPLIGEDIFKFFSGAPDRLLRMTSGLSRRMGEDT
;
A
#
# COMPACT_ATOMS: atom_id res chain seq x y z
N MET A 1 -8.39 -13.37 -14.54
CA MET A 1 -9.17 -12.22 -14.04
C MET A 1 -10.69 -12.50 -14.09
N ARG A 2 -11.43 -12.20 -13.03
CA ARG A 2 -12.91 -12.16 -12.98
C ARG A 2 -13.37 -10.71 -12.88
N LEU A 3 -14.27 -10.25 -13.74
CA LEU A 3 -14.71 -8.84 -13.77
C LEU A 3 -16.08 -8.64 -13.11
N ARG A 4 -16.21 -7.59 -12.30
CA ARG A 4 -17.50 -7.08 -11.78
C ARG A 4 -17.57 -5.56 -11.98
N LEU A 5 -18.69 -5.06 -12.49
CA LEU A 5 -18.97 -3.64 -12.64
C LEU A 5 -20.05 -3.22 -11.64
N VAL A 6 -19.85 -2.11 -10.91
CA VAL A 6 -20.78 -1.60 -9.90
C VAL A 6 -21.04 -0.11 -10.16
N ASN A 7 -22.28 0.24 -10.52
CA ASN A 7 -22.68 1.60 -10.87
C ASN A 7 -21.86 2.24 -12.01
N VAL A 8 -21.34 1.41 -12.92
CA VAL A 8 -20.49 1.80 -14.05
C VAL A 8 -21.02 1.12 -15.31
N ASN A 9 -20.97 1.82 -16.44
CA ASN A 9 -21.31 1.22 -17.73
C ASN A 9 -20.05 0.60 -18.39
N PRO A 10 -20.18 -0.47 -19.21
CA PRO A 10 -19.03 -1.17 -19.79
C PRO A 10 -18.13 -0.32 -20.70
N ILE A 11 -18.68 0.69 -21.40
CA ILE A 11 -17.91 1.52 -22.35
C ILE A 11 -16.93 2.41 -21.57
N GLU A 12 -17.41 3.00 -20.49
CA GLU A 12 -16.61 3.81 -19.56
C GLU A 12 -15.53 2.99 -18.85
N ALA A 13 -15.81 1.72 -18.56
CA ALA A 13 -14.87 0.81 -17.89
C ALA A 13 -13.72 0.35 -18.80
N LEU A 14 -13.92 0.37 -20.12
CA LEU A 14 -13.04 -0.28 -21.09
C LEU A 14 -11.57 0.16 -20.99
N PRO A 15 -11.24 1.46 -20.92
CA PRO A 15 -9.83 1.88 -20.83
C PRO A 15 -9.12 1.35 -19.58
N VAL A 16 -9.83 1.24 -18.47
CA VAL A 16 -9.27 0.71 -17.21
C VAL A 16 -9.14 -0.82 -17.27
N ILE A 17 -10.08 -1.51 -17.93
CA ILE A 17 -9.96 -2.96 -18.16
C ILE A 17 -8.71 -3.25 -18.98
N GLU A 18 -8.51 -2.55 -20.11
CA GLU A 18 -7.35 -2.71 -20.97
C GLU A 18 -6.03 -2.45 -20.21
N LEU A 19 -6.00 -1.40 -19.40
CA LEU A 19 -4.85 -1.09 -18.54
C LEU A 19 -4.55 -2.21 -17.52
N VAL A 20 -5.58 -2.76 -16.87
CA VAL A 20 -5.40 -3.85 -15.91
C VAL A 20 -4.95 -5.14 -16.61
N GLU A 21 -5.45 -5.42 -17.82
CA GLU A 21 -5.03 -6.58 -18.62
C GLU A 21 -3.56 -6.45 -19.08
N GLU A 22 -3.15 -5.28 -19.55
CA GLU A 22 -1.74 -4.97 -19.89
C GLU A 22 -0.84 -5.19 -18.66
N ALA A 23 -1.18 -4.55 -17.54
CA ALA A 23 -0.38 -4.58 -16.33
C ALA A 23 -0.31 -5.99 -15.71
N SER A 24 -1.44 -6.71 -15.67
CA SER A 24 -1.49 -8.08 -15.14
C SER A 24 -0.71 -9.06 -16.00
N THR A 25 -0.73 -8.90 -17.33
CA THR A 25 0.11 -9.69 -18.25
C THR A 25 1.59 -9.42 -17.96
N ARG A 26 1.97 -8.14 -17.81
CA ARG A 26 3.37 -7.76 -17.55
C ARG A 26 3.88 -8.28 -16.20
N LEU A 27 3.01 -8.37 -15.20
CA LEU A 27 3.33 -8.90 -13.86
C LEU A 27 3.03 -10.40 -13.70
N SER A 28 2.54 -11.08 -14.73
CA SER A 28 2.11 -12.49 -14.67
C SER A 28 1.09 -12.80 -13.57
N VAL A 29 0.07 -11.94 -13.41
CA VAL A 29 -1.00 -12.10 -12.42
C VAL A 29 -2.24 -12.69 -13.07
N GLU A 30 -2.55 -13.95 -12.80
CA GLU A 30 -3.59 -14.69 -13.54
C GLU A 30 -4.94 -14.79 -12.80
N ASP A 31 -4.92 -15.06 -11.49
CA ASP A 31 -6.13 -15.28 -10.69
C ASP A 31 -6.38 -14.15 -9.70
N PHE A 32 -7.28 -13.24 -10.09
CA PHE A 32 -7.81 -12.18 -9.24
C PHE A 32 -9.18 -11.73 -9.73
N THR A 33 -9.92 -11.05 -8.86
CA THR A 33 -11.18 -10.38 -9.17
C THR A 33 -10.91 -8.89 -9.35
N LEU A 34 -11.35 -8.30 -10.46
CA LEU A 34 -11.38 -6.87 -10.69
C LEU A 34 -12.80 -6.36 -10.44
N VAL A 35 -12.95 -5.39 -9.54
CA VAL A 35 -14.20 -4.70 -9.26
C VAL A 35 -14.05 -3.23 -9.66
N LEU A 36 -14.70 -2.84 -10.75
CA LEU A 36 -14.74 -1.44 -11.18
C LEU A 36 -16.01 -0.80 -10.63
N LEU A 37 -15.85 0.31 -9.93
CA LEU A 37 -16.97 0.97 -9.28
C LEU A 37 -16.90 2.49 -9.37
N ARG A 38 -18.06 3.11 -9.17
CA ARG A 38 -18.22 4.57 -9.12
C ARG A 38 -19.01 4.97 -7.88
N GLY A 39 -18.48 5.97 -7.19
CA GLY A 39 -19.14 6.62 -6.05
C GLY A 39 -18.84 5.95 -4.71
N ARG A 40 -18.74 6.80 -3.69
CA ARG A 40 -18.46 6.43 -2.29
C ARG A 40 -19.40 5.35 -1.76
N ASP A 41 -20.71 5.49 -1.95
CA ASP A 41 -21.69 4.55 -1.41
C ASP A 41 -21.52 3.13 -1.99
N ALA A 42 -21.13 3.03 -3.27
CA ALA A 42 -20.84 1.76 -3.90
C ALA A 42 -19.60 1.11 -3.28
N LEU A 43 -18.53 1.89 -3.09
CA LEU A 43 -17.31 1.42 -2.42
C LEU A 43 -17.62 0.93 -1.01
N MET A 44 -18.31 1.74 -0.20
CA MET A 44 -18.69 1.39 1.17
C MET A 44 -19.48 0.07 1.22
N LYS A 45 -20.46 -0.08 0.32
CA LYS A 45 -21.30 -1.29 0.25
C LYS A 45 -20.52 -2.53 -0.16
N GLU A 46 -19.56 -2.40 -1.07
CA GLU A 46 -18.71 -3.52 -1.49
C GLU A 46 -17.69 -3.89 -0.40
N LEU A 47 -17.09 -2.91 0.28
CA LEU A 47 -16.08 -3.14 1.32
C LEU A 47 -16.65 -3.66 2.64
N ARG A 48 -17.89 -3.27 3.00
CA ARG A 48 -18.57 -3.71 4.23
C ARG A 48 -17.69 -3.51 5.47
N GLU A 49 -17.31 -4.58 6.15
CA GLU A 49 -16.49 -4.55 7.37
C GLU A 49 -15.02 -4.19 7.09
N ALA A 50 -14.57 -4.28 5.84
CA ALA A 50 -13.25 -3.82 5.43
C ALA A 50 -13.21 -2.32 5.10
N TRP A 51 -14.35 -1.62 5.16
CA TRP A 51 -14.39 -0.18 4.92
C TRP A 51 -13.67 0.58 6.03
N THR A 52 -12.87 1.57 5.62
CA THR A 52 -12.22 2.55 6.48
C THR A 52 -12.35 3.92 5.82
N SER A 53 -12.26 5.01 6.58
CA SER A 53 -12.22 6.37 6.02
C SER A 53 -11.08 6.51 5.01
N GLU A 54 -9.94 5.90 5.30
CA GLU A 54 -8.76 5.90 4.45
C GLU A 54 -9.01 5.20 3.11
N ALA A 55 -9.95 4.24 3.04
CA ALA A 55 -10.33 3.56 1.80
C ALA A 55 -10.86 4.52 0.72
N GLU A 56 -11.36 5.70 1.12
CA GLU A 56 -11.90 6.72 0.23
C GLU A 56 -10.82 7.50 -0.52
N ASP A 57 -9.59 7.47 -0.05
CA ASP A 57 -8.47 8.19 -0.69
C ASP A 57 -7.75 7.31 -1.73
N PHE A 58 -8.13 6.04 -1.85
CA PHE A 58 -7.50 5.10 -2.78
C PHE A 58 -8.14 5.15 -4.18
N TYR A 59 -7.26 5.18 -5.18
CA TYR A 59 -7.59 5.04 -6.60
C TYR A 59 -7.87 3.57 -6.95
N ALA A 60 -7.03 2.69 -6.41
CA ALA A 60 -7.21 1.24 -6.41
C ALA A 60 -6.88 0.67 -5.03
N LEU A 61 -7.50 -0.45 -4.67
CA LEU A 61 -7.32 -1.13 -3.39
C LEU A 61 -7.36 -2.65 -3.55
N HIS A 62 -6.37 -3.34 -2.98
CA HIS A 62 -6.35 -4.80 -2.89
C HIS A 62 -6.88 -5.33 -1.55
N ILE A 63 -7.78 -6.31 -1.63
CA ILE A 63 -8.29 -7.08 -0.50
C ILE A 63 -8.23 -8.57 -0.84
N ALA A 64 -7.72 -9.39 0.08
CA ALA A 64 -7.64 -10.84 -0.10
C ALA A 64 -8.29 -11.66 1.04
N LEU A 65 -9.48 -11.26 1.51
CA LEU A 65 -10.23 -12.01 2.51
C LEU A 65 -10.84 -13.31 1.95
N GLU A 66 -11.40 -13.24 0.74
CA GLU A 66 -12.04 -14.38 0.04
C GLU A 66 -11.27 -14.79 -1.23
N GLY A 67 -10.15 -14.12 -1.50
CA GLY A 67 -9.36 -14.22 -2.72
C GLY A 67 -8.90 -12.83 -3.17
N PRO A 68 -7.82 -12.72 -3.97
CA PRO A 68 -7.26 -11.44 -4.38
C PRO A 68 -8.29 -10.67 -5.19
N THR A 69 -8.71 -9.53 -4.65
CA THR A 69 -9.70 -8.65 -5.25
C THR A 69 -9.12 -7.25 -5.32
N ILE A 70 -9.11 -6.67 -6.52
CA ILE A 70 -8.67 -5.31 -6.77
C ILE A 70 -9.93 -4.49 -7.05
N TYR A 71 -10.19 -3.52 -6.19
CA TYR A 71 -11.21 -2.51 -6.38
C TYR A 71 -10.57 -1.31 -7.07
N VAL A 72 -11.20 -0.81 -8.12
CA VAL A 72 -10.72 0.37 -8.85
C VAL A 72 -11.86 1.35 -9.02
N ARG A 73 -11.61 2.61 -8.66
CA ARG A 73 -12.57 3.70 -8.72
C ARG A 73 -12.47 4.45 -10.05
N LEU A 74 -13.60 4.59 -10.73
CA LEU A 74 -13.68 5.34 -12.00
C LEU A 74 -14.06 6.81 -11.82
N ASP A 75 -14.39 7.24 -10.60
CA ASP A 75 -14.65 8.63 -10.27
C ASP A 75 -13.39 9.47 -10.02
N VAL A 76 -12.22 8.90 -10.25
CA VAL A 76 -10.94 9.57 -10.06
C VAL A 76 -10.38 10.09 -11.39
N THR A 77 -9.80 11.29 -11.37
CA THR A 77 -9.42 12.04 -12.58
C THR A 77 -7.93 12.00 -12.92
N ASP A 78 -7.08 11.56 -11.99
CA ASP A 78 -5.63 11.48 -12.23
C ASP A 78 -5.28 10.09 -12.78
N GLU A 79 -5.05 10.04 -14.10
CA GLU A 79 -4.75 8.80 -14.82
C GLU A 79 -3.38 8.22 -14.45
N ASP A 80 -2.40 9.06 -14.11
CA ASP A 80 -1.04 8.63 -13.75
C ASP A 80 -1.04 7.96 -12.37
N LEU A 81 -1.73 8.56 -11.39
CA LEU A 81 -1.93 7.95 -10.07
C LEU A 81 -2.76 6.67 -10.14
N LEU A 82 -3.79 6.64 -10.99
CA LEU A 82 -4.59 5.44 -11.22
C LEU A 82 -3.72 4.30 -11.79
N ARG A 83 -2.92 4.59 -12.82
CA ARG A 83 -1.99 3.62 -13.42
C ARG A 83 -0.98 3.11 -12.39
N ALA A 84 -0.34 4.00 -11.64
CA ALA A 84 0.60 3.63 -10.59
C ALA A 84 -0.05 2.72 -9.55
N SER A 85 -1.27 3.07 -9.11
CA SER A 85 -2.07 2.29 -8.16
C SER A 85 -2.43 0.91 -8.69
N ILE A 86 -2.81 0.77 -9.96
CA ILE A 86 -3.12 -0.54 -10.55
C ILE A 86 -1.91 -1.47 -10.52
N TYR A 87 -0.72 -0.99 -10.91
CA TYR A 87 0.51 -1.79 -10.84
C TYR A 87 0.83 -2.19 -9.40
N HIS A 88 0.66 -1.28 -8.44
CA HIS A 88 0.88 -1.56 -7.02
C HIS A 88 -0.07 -2.63 -6.48
N GLU A 89 -1.37 -2.49 -6.73
CA GLU A 89 -2.38 -3.43 -6.25
C GLU A 89 -2.31 -4.80 -6.96
N LEU A 90 -1.85 -4.85 -8.21
CA LEU A 90 -1.53 -6.12 -8.88
C LEU A 90 -0.31 -6.80 -8.25
N GLY A 91 0.70 -6.04 -7.83
CA GLY A 91 1.80 -6.56 -7.02
C GLY A 91 1.31 -7.15 -5.70
N HIS A 92 0.34 -6.49 -5.03
CA HIS A 92 -0.32 -7.04 -3.84
C HIS A 92 -1.10 -8.32 -4.16
N ALA A 93 -1.83 -8.38 -5.27
CA ALA A 93 -2.53 -9.61 -5.67
C ALA A 93 -1.56 -10.77 -5.89
N LEU A 94 -0.40 -10.52 -6.52
CA LEU A 94 0.63 -11.52 -6.78
C LEU A 94 1.29 -12.04 -5.50
N LEU A 95 1.77 -11.12 -4.64
CA LEU A 95 2.55 -11.49 -3.45
C LEU A 95 1.66 -11.84 -2.25
N HIS A 96 0.50 -11.20 -2.14
CA HIS A 96 -0.34 -11.14 -0.94
C HIS A 96 -1.80 -11.51 -1.17
N GLY A 97 -2.14 -12.14 -2.29
CA GLY A 97 -3.50 -12.58 -2.64
C GLY A 97 -4.10 -13.68 -1.76
N SER A 98 -3.47 -14.05 -0.64
CA SER A 98 -3.95 -15.10 0.26
C SER A 98 -4.40 -14.53 1.61
N PRO A 99 -5.51 -15.04 2.20
CA PRO A 99 -5.96 -14.64 3.53
C PRO A 99 -4.91 -14.83 4.64
N ARG A 100 -3.89 -15.67 4.42
CA ARG A 100 -2.80 -15.88 5.40
C ARG A 100 -2.06 -14.59 5.76
N TYR A 101 -1.96 -13.65 4.83
CA TYR A 101 -1.31 -12.34 5.05
C TYR A 101 -2.17 -11.39 5.89
N TYR A 102 -3.44 -11.74 6.15
CA TYR A 102 -4.35 -11.01 7.03
C TYR A 102 -4.51 -11.69 8.40
N ARG A 103 -3.99 -12.91 8.56
CA ARG A 103 -4.10 -13.72 9.80
C ARG A 103 -2.77 -13.81 10.53
N ILE A 104 -2.18 -12.65 10.84
CA ILE A 104 -0.89 -12.57 11.52
C ILE A 104 -1.14 -12.56 13.04
N PRO A 105 -0.63 -13.55 13.81
CA PRO A 105 -0.73 -13.51 15.26
C PRO A 105 0.12 -12.37 15.82
N ILE A 106 -0.33 -11.72 16.89
CA ILE A 106 0.41 -10.63 17.54
C ILE A 106 1.74 -11.17 18.08
N PRO A 107 2.89 -10.70 17.56
CA PRO A 107 4.19 -11.16 18.04
C PRO A 107 4.41 -10.78 19.51
N PRO A 108 5.12 -11.60 20.32
CA PRO A 108 5.38 -11.31 21.73
C PRO A 108 5.94 -9.91 22.02
N PRO A 109 6.83 -9.33 21.18
CA PRO A 109 7.28 -7.94 21.38
C PRO A 109 6.15 -6.91 21.32
N LEU A 110 5.14 -7.11 20.48
CA LEU A 110 4.00 -6.20 20.33
C LEU A 110 2.94 -6.41 21.40
N MET A 111 2.86 -7.58 22.05
CA MET A 111 1.89 -7.82 23.14
C MET A 111 2.01 -6.80 24.28
N LYS A 112 3.21 -6.25 24.50
CA LYS A 112 3.46 -5.20 25.51
C LYS A 112 2.73 -3.89 25.23
N LEU A 113 2.28 -3.67 23.99
CA LEU A 113 1.50 -2.50 23.59
C LEU A 113 0.01 -2.64 23.97
N GLY A 114 -0.40 -3.77 24.55
CA GLY A 114 -1.77 -3.98 25.03
C GLY A 114 -2.81 -3.75 23.92
N PRO A 115 -3.84 -2.91 24.14
CA PRO A 115 -4.88 -2.63 23.15
C PRO A 115 -4.38 -2.05 21.81
N LEU A 116 -3.20 -1.41 21.78
CA LEU A 116 -2.63 -0.87 20.55
C LEU A 116 -1.98 -1.92 19.66
N ALA A 117 -1.65 -3.09 20.20
CA ALA A 117 -0.88 -4.12 19.49
C ALA A 117 -1.49 -4.51 18.14
N PRO A 118 -2.82 -4.71 17.99
CA PRO A 118 -3.42 -5.03 16.70
C PRO A 118 -3.25 -3.90 15.66
N ARG A 119 -3.44 -2.63 16.06
CA ARG A 119 -3.32 -1.49 15.15
C ARG A 119 -1.87 -1.26 14.72
N VAL A 120 -0.92 -1.40 15.64
CA VAL A 120 0.51 -1.31 15.31
C VAL A 120 0.93 -2.47 14.40
N LEU A 121 0.50 -3.70 14.68
CA LEU A 121 0.76 -4.84 13.81
C LEU A 121 0.21 -4.61 12.39
N TYR A 122 -1.01 -4.08 12.29
CA TYR A 122 -1.63 -3.75 11.01
C TYR A 122 -0.80 -2.74 10.21
N LEU A 123 -0.36 -1.63 10.82
CA LEU A 123 0.45 -0.61 10.17
C LEU A 123 1.81 -1.18 9.72
N LEU A 124 2.45 -1.99 10.57
CA LEU A 124 3.70 -2.66 10.23
C LEU A 124 3.53 -3.65 9.07
N ALA A 125 2.45 -4.45 9.08
CA ALA A 125 2.16 -5.40 8.02
C ALA A 125 1.95 -4.70 6.68
N ILE A 126 1.25 -3.56 6.65
CA ILE A 126 1.11 -2.75 5.43
C ILE A 126 2.48 -2.27 4.95
N ALA A 127 3.30 -1.69 5.83
CA ALA A 127 4.60 -1.17 5.46
C ALA A 127 5.51 -2.26 4.85
N VAL A 128 5.53 -3.46 5.45
CA VAL A 128 6.29 -4.61 4.92
C VAL A 128 5.77 -5.02 3.54
N LYS A 129 4.46 -5.16 3.37
CA LYS A 129 3.87 -5.53 2.08
C LYS A 129 4.17 -4.50 1.00
N ASP A 130 4.06 -3.22 1.30
CA ASP A 130 4.35 -2.15 0.34
C ASP A 130 5.83 -2.12 -0.08
N PHE A 131 6.75 -2.45 0.84
CA PHE A 131 8.15 -2.67 0.48
C PHE A 131 8.33 -3.86 -0.46
N GLU A 132 7.68 -4.99 -0.17
CA GLU A 132 7.79 -6.20 -0.99
C GLU A 132 7.26 -5.97 -2.40
N VAL A 133 6.12 -5.26 -2.53
CA VAL A 133 5.57 -4.84 -3.82
C VAL A 133 6.50 -3.87 -4.55
N SER A 134 6.97 -2.81 -3.89
CA SER A 134 7.85 -1.82 -4.53
C SER A 134 9.17 -2.45 -4.98
N ARG A 135 9.71 -3.39 -4.20
CA ARG A 135 10.89 -4.17 -4.55
C ARG A 135 10.64 -5.11 -5.73
N LEU A 136 9.48 -5.74 -5.80
CA LEU A 136 9.07 -6.54 -6.95
C LEU A 136 9.02 -5.66 -8.20
N LEU A 137 8.29 -4.54 -8.17
CA LEU A 137 8.17 -3.64 -9.31
C LEU A 137 9.54 -3.10 -9.76
N ALA A 138 10.42 -2.74 -8.82
CA ALA A 138 11.78 -2.34 -9.16
C ALA A 138 12.57 -3.45 -9.88
N ARG A 139 12.47 -4.69 -9.40
CA ARG A 139 13.15 -5.86 -9.99
C ARG A 139 12.65 -6.21 -11.38
N GLU A 140 11.36 -6.03 -11.64
CA GLU A 140 10.73 -6.26 -12.94
C GLU A 140 10.93 -5.09 -13.93
N GLY A 141 11.76 -4.09 -13.58
CA GLY A 141 12.00 -2.91 -14.43
C GLY A 141 10.76 -2.01 -14.55
N LEU A 142 9.94 -1.99 -13.50
CA LEU A 142 8.67 -1.25 -13.42
C LEU A 142 8.70 -0.13 -12.37
N ALA A 143 9.86 0.21 -11.81
CA ALA A 143 9.99 1.29 -10.81
C ALA A 143 9.40 2.63 -11.29
N GLU A 144 9.59 2.96 -12.58
CA GLU A 144 9.11 4.22 -13.17
C GLU A 144 7.58 4.35 -13.12
N THR A 145 6.85 3.22 -13.14
CA THR A 145 5.37 3.27 -13.04
C THR A 145 4.89 3.78 -11.68
N GLN A 146 5.77 3.78 -10.67
CA GLN A 146 5.45 4.17 -9.31
C GLN A 146 5.80 5.63 -9.01
N GLU A 147 6.37 6.39 -9.96
CA GLU A 147 6.74 7.78 -9.75
C GLU A 147 5.58 8.67 -9.24
N PRO A 148 4.34 8.57 -9.75
CA PRO A 148 3.22 9.34 -9.23
C PRO A 148 2.93 9.05 -7.74
N LEU A 149 2.83 7.78 -7.36
CA LEU A 149 2.61 7.37 -5.97
C LEU A 149 3.80 7.72 -5.07
N LEU A 150 5.02 7.60 -5.59
CA LEU A 150 6.23 7.97 -4.87
C LEU A 150 6.19 9.45 -4.48
N ARG A 151 5.78 10.34 -5.38
CA ARG A 151 5.67 11.78 -5.06
C ARG A 151 4.68 12.04 -3.92
N GLU A 152 3.53 11.37 -3.91
CA GLU A 152 2.57 11.43 -2.79
C GLU A 152 3.18 10.92 -1.47
N MET A 153 3.90 9.79 -1.52
CA MET A 153 4.53 9.19 -0.34
C MET A 153 5.71 10.01 0.21
N LEU A 154 6.41 10.77 -0.63
CA LEU A 154 7.52 11.65 -0.25
C LEU A 154 7.06 12.97 0.37
N HIS A 155 5.79 13.33 0.21
CA HIS A 155 5.21 14.58 0.72
C HIS A 155 4.01 14.31 1.62
N PRO A 156 4.15 13.50 2.70
CA PRO A 156 3.04 13.25 3.61
C PRO A 156 2.62 14.53 4.31
N GLU A 157 1.36 14.57 4.76
CA GLU A 157 0.89 15.65 5.63
C GLU A 157 1.81 15.83 6.84
N PRO A 158 2.12 17.09 7.24
CA PRO A 158 2.99 17.34 8.37
C PRO A 158 2.46 16.73 9.67
N ILE A 159 3.23 15.82 10.27
CA ILE A 159 2.90 15.25 11.58
C ILE A 159 3.34 16.24 12.67
N PRO A 160 2.45 16.68 13.59
CA PRO A 160 2.79 17.61 14.66
C PRO A 160 3.50 16.88 15.80
N TRP A 161 4.75 16.42 15.56
CA TRP A 161 5.51 15.55 16.46
C TRP A 161 5.57 16.04 17.91
N ASP A 162 5.71 17.35 18.12
CA ASP A 162 5.80 17.97 19.45
C ASP A 162 4.50 17.86 20.28
N LEU A 163 3.38 17.59 19.63
CA LEU A 163 2.07 17.42 20.28
C LEU A 163 1.74 15.94 20.56
N LEU A 164 2.53 15.00 20.03
CA LEU A 164 2.27 13.57 20.13
C LEU A 164 2.93 12.95 21.37
N GLN A 165 2.17 12.12 22.09
CA GLN A 165 2.63 11.48 23.33
C GLN A 165 1.99 10.11 23.50
N GLY A 166 2.67 9.21 24.21
CA GLY A 166 2.14 7.88 24.52
C GLY A 166 1.66 7.13 23.28
N GLU A 167 0.37 6.79 23.24
CA GLU A 167 -0.27 6.02 22.17
C GLU A 167 -0.23 6.71 20.80
N SER A 168 -0.49 8.02 20.75
CA SER A 168 -0.53 8.77 19.49
C SER A 168 0.86 8.86 18.83
N LEU A 169 1.91 8.97 19.64
CA LEU A 169 3.29 8.92 19.16
C LEU A 169 3.62 7.54 18.59
N ILE A 170 3.23 6.45 19.26
CA ILE A 170 3.48 5.09 18.77
C ILE A 170 2.80 4.87 17.42
N LEU A 171 1.54 5.30 17.27
CA LEU A 171 0.80 5.15 16.03
C LEU A 171 1.39 6.00 14.89
N ALA A 172 1.82 7.23 15.17
CA ALA A 172 2.48 8.08 14.19
C ALA A 172 3.84 7.51 13.73
N LEU A 173 4.61 6.93 14.65
CA LEU A 173 5.85 6.25 14.31
C LEU A 173 5.60 4.96 13.52
N ALA A 174 4.50 4.25 13.77
CA ALA A 174 4.14 3.07 13.00
C ALA A 174 3.62 3.44 11.60
N SER A 175 2.85 4.54 11.47
CA SER A 175 2.29 4.96 10.17
C SER A 175 3.36 5.48 9.21
N ILE A 176 4.38 6.19 9.71
CA ILE A 176 5.45 6.74 8.86
C ILE A 176 6.32 5.66 8.22
N LEU A 177 6.29 4.43 8.73
CA LEU A 177 7.00 3.31 8.13
C LEU A 177 6.44 2.96 6.75
N LYS A 178 5.14 3.14 6.50
CA LYS A 178 4.54 2.84 5.19
C LYS A 178 5.22 3.62 4.05
N PRO A 179 5.23 4.97 4.05
CA PRO A 179 5.85 5.72 2.95
C PRO A 179 7.36 5.49 2.85
N ILE A 180 8.06 5.27 3.98
CA ILE A 180 9.49 4.90 3.97
C ILE A 180 9.70 3.55 3.27
N MET A 181 8.96 2.53 3.68
CA MET A 181 9.10 1.16 3.20
C MET A 181 8.66 1.01 1.75
N PHE A 182 7.61 1.73 1.33
CA PHE A 182 7.23 1.86 -0.08
C PHE A 182 8.37 2.47 -0.92
N SER A 183 8.96 3.57 -0.46
CA SER A 183 9.89 4.36 -1.27
C SER A 183 11.30 3.77 -1.31
N LEU A 184 11.71 3.03 -0.28
CA LEU A 184 13.07 2.55 -0.10
C LEU A 184 13.60 1.70 -1.29
N PRO A 185 12.84 0.76 -1.87
CA PRO A 185 13.28 0.03 -3.06
C PRO A 185 13.35 0.87 -4.34
N LEU A 186 12.68 2.02 -4.37
CA LEU A 186 12.55 2.86 -5.56
C LEU A 186 13.65 3.93 -5.64
N ILE A 187 13.99 4.56 -4.52
CA ILE A 187 14.97 5.66 -4.47
C ILE A 187 16.11 5.46 -3.46
N GLY A 188 16.14 4.32 -2.78
CA GLY A 188 17.19 4.01 -1.80
C GLY A 188 17.16 4.91 -0.56
N GLU A 189 18.30 5.03 0.09
CA GLU A 189 18.44 5.75 1.38
C GLU A 189 18.23 7.26 1.28
N ASP A 190 18.19 7.82 0.07
CA ASP A 190 17.88 9.23 -0.14
C ASP A 190 16.49 9.61 0.39
N ILE A 191 15.59 8.63 0.56
CA ILE A 191 14.29 8.74 1.21
C ILE A 191 14.35 9.48 2.56
N PHE A 192 15.39 9.26 3.37
CA PHE A 192 15.45 9.82 4.72
C PHE A 192 15.60 11.34 4.76
N LYS A 193 15.98 11.98 3.64
CA LYS A 193 16.00 13.44 3.49
C LYS A 193 14.60 14.05 3.52
N PHE A 194 13.57 13.29 3.15
CA PHE A 194 12.18 13.75 3.11
C PHE A 194 11.46 13.59 4.46
N PHE A 195 12.06 12.86 5.39
CA PHE A 195 11.55 12.65 6.75
C PHE A 195 12.39 13.37 7.82
N SER A 196 13.16 14.40 7.43
CA SER A 196 13.95 15.23 8.32
C SER A 196 13.03 16.00 9.29
N GLY A 197 12.90 15.50 10.52
CA GLY A 197 11.94 16.00 11.50
C GLY A 197 11.26 14.87 12.28
N ALA A 198 11.26 13.65 11.74
CA ALA A 198 10.97 12.46 12.55
C ALA A 198 12.04 12.31 13.65
N PRO A 199 11.70 11.77 14.83
CA PRO A 199 12.65 11.66 15.94
C PRO A 199 13.96 10.99 15.49
N ASP A 200 15.12 11.59 15.78
CA ASP A 200 16.47 11.13 15.39
C ASP A 200 16.70 9.63 15.61
N ARG A 201 16.05 9.06 16.63
CA ARG A 201 16.12 7.65 16.97
C ARG A 201 15.52 6.74 15.89
N LEU A 202 14.47 7.18 15.20
CA LEU A 202 13.83 6.45 14.10
C LEU A 202 14.78 6.35 12.90
N LEU A 203 15.39 7.47 12.50
CA LEU A 203 16.33 7.56 11.37
C LEU A 203 17.62 6.73 11.60
N ARG A 204 18.06 6.61 12.86
CA ARG A 204 19.21 5.76 13.23
C ARG A 204 18.91 4.26 13.21
N MET A 205 17.65 3.85 13.42
CA MET A 205 17.27 2.43 13.37
C MET A 205 17.16 1.91 11.94
N THR A 206 16.71 2.74 11.00
CA THR A 206 16.56 2.37 9.59
C THR A 206 17.90 2.30 8.86
N SER A 207 18.83 3.23 9.14
CA SER A 207 20.20 3.20 8.62
C SER A 207 21.04 1.99 9.12
N GLY A 208 20.71 1.43 10.29
CA GLY A 208 21.36 0.24 10.83
C GLY A 208 20.94 -1.08 10.16
N LEU A 209 19.75 -1.15 9.55
CA LEU A 209 19.25 -2.32 8.82
C LEU A 209 19.99 -2.52 7.48
N SER A 210 20.40 -1.42 6.83
CA SER A 210 21.15 -1.43 5.57
C SER A 210 22.54 -2.08 5.70
N ARG A 211 23.28 -1.78 6.77
CA ARG A 211 24.60 -2.38 7.02
C ARG A 211 24.57 -3.90 7.17
N ARG A 212 23.49 -4.46 7.71
CA ARG A 212 23.36 -5.91 7.89
C ARG A 212 22.91 -6.63 6.63
N MET A 213 22.25 -5.95 5.70
CA MET A 213 21.77 -6.55 4.44
C MET A 213 22.82 -6.50 3.32
N GLY A 214 23.86 -5.67 3.45
CA GLY A 214 25.02 -5.64 2.53
C GLY A 214 26.16 -6.58 2.91
N GLU A 215 26.08 -7.28 4.04
CA GLU A 215 27.09 -8.24 4.52
C GLU A 215 26.73 -9.71 4.19
N ASP A 216 25.50 -9.97 3.68
CA ASP A 216 24.99 -11.30 3.32
C ASP A 216 24.97 -11.56 1.80
N THR A 217 25.82 -10.89 1.01
CA THR A 217 26.08 -11.16 -0.42
C THR A 217 27.54 -11.48 -0.67
#